data_AF-A0A537QW80-F1
#
_entry.id   AF-A0A537QW80-F1
#
_cell.length_a   1.000
_cell.length_b   1.000
_cell.length_c   1.000
_cell.angle_alpha   90.00
_cell.angle_beta   90.00
_cell.angle_gamma   90.00
#
_symmetry.space_group_name_H-M   'P 1'
#
loop_
_entity.id
_entity.type
_entity.pdbx_description
1 polymer ?
#
loop_
_entity_poly.entity_id
_entity_poly.type
_entity_poly.pdbx_seq_one_letter_code
_entity_poly.pdbx_strand_id
1 'polypeptide(L)'
;MVDVIRVSLDDNPTPDARREWLVTNGLGGFASATISGEITRRYHGFLIAALPAPLGRIVMLNDLEIAIERPDGSTALMRESGHFADFTLTMGLPSWRYEIGGITIEKSVMMP
;
A
#
# COMPACT_ATOMS: atom_id res chain seq x y z
N MET A 1 -10.15 20.15 23.54
CA MET A 1 -8.92 19.93 22.73
C MET A 1 -8.75 18.43 22.72
N VAL A 2 -9.08 17.76 21.61
CA VAL A 2 -8.98 16.29 21.53
C VAL A 2 -7.56 15.99 21.08
N ASP A 3 -6.77 15.37 21.95
CA ASP A 3 -5.47 14.83 21.57
C ASP A 3 -5.71 13.65 20.63
N VAL A 4 -5.31 13.84 19.37
CA VAL A 4 -5.27 12.75 18.39
C VAL A 4 -4.01 11.95 18.68
N ILE A 5 -4.16 10.86 19.43
CA ILE A 5 -3.10 9.88 19.62
C ILE A 5 -3.00 9.08 18.31
N ARG A 6 -1.96 9.37 17.51
CA ARG A 6 -1.57 8.48 16.41
C ARG A 6 -0.85 7.28 17.01
N VAL A 7 -1.57 6.18 17.18
CA VAL A 7 -0.96 4.87 17.40
C VAL A 7 -0.57 4.34 16.01
N SER A 8 0.73 4.38 15.67
CA SER A 8 1.25 3.51 14.62
C SER A 8 1.54 2.17 15.31
N LEU A 9 0.89 1.12 14.82
CA LEU A 9 1.06 -0.25 15.31
C LEU A 9 2.31 -0.92 14.70
N ASP A 10 3.15 -0.14 14.01
CA ASP A 10 4.22 -0.64 13.15
C ASP A 10 5.56 -0.55 13.90
N ASP A 11 5.81 -1.48 14.84
CA ASP A 11 7.16 -1.71 15.41
C ASP A 11 8.12 -2.36 14.39
N ASN A 12 7.69 -2.51 13.13
CA ASN A 12 8.49 -2.96 12.01
C ASN A 12 9.17 -1.72 11.39
N PRO A 13 10.50 -1.67 11.22
CA PRO A 13 11.16 -0.54 10.60
C PRO A 13 10.77 -0.48 9.12
N THR A 14 9.66 0.19 8.81
CA THR A 14 9.28 0.53 7.45
C THR A 14 10.28 1.54 6.88
N PRO A 15 10.61 1.48 5.59
CA PRO A 15 11.42 2.49 4.93
C PRO A 15 10.84 3.88 5.18
N ASP A 16 11.71 4.87 5.44
CA ASP A 16 11.32 6.25 5.73
C ASP A 16 10.15 6.72 4.84
N ALA A 17 9.03 7.10 5.48
CA ALA A 17 7.80 7.56 4.85
C ALA A 17 7.98 8.78 3.91
N ARG A 18 9.21 9.30 3.80
CA ARG A 18 9.63 10.29 2.80
C ARG A 18 9.70 9.76 1.37
N ARG A 19 9.83 8.44 1.16
CA ARG A 19 9.92 7.87 -0.20
C ARG A 19 8.57 7.35 -0.66
N GLU A 20 8.19 7.73 -1.88
CA GLU A 20 6.88 7.48 -2.47
C GLU A 20 7.02 6.85 -3.86
N TRP A 21 5.97 6.17 -4.30
CA TRP A 21 5.84 5.60 -5.65
C TRP A 21 4.57 6.10 -6.34
N LEU A 22 4.59 6.08 -7.68
CA LEU A 22 3.47 6.51 -8.52
C LEU A 22 3.41 5.61 -9.76
N VAL A 23 2.25 5.02 -10.02
CA VAL A 23 1.92 4.33 -11.27
C VAL A 23 0.72 5.02 -11.90
N THR A 24 0.81 5.39 -13.17
CA THR A 24 -0.29 6.06 -13.89
C THR A 24 -0.83 5.18 -15.00
N ASN A 25 -2.08 5.39 -15.41
CA ASN A 25 -2.63 4.76 -16.62
C ASN A 25 -2.56 5.63 -17.89
N GLY A 26 -1.92 6.80 -17.84
CA GLY A 26 -1.89 7.73 -18.97
C GLY A 26 -3.21 8.44 -19.30
N LEU A 27 -4.32 8.09 -18.64
CA LEU A 27 -5.65 8.72 -18.80
C LEU A 27 -5.98 9.70 -17.66
N GLY A 28 -5.00 9.97 -16.80
CA GLY A 28 -5.12 10.85 -15.64
C GLY A 28 -5.46 10.14 -14.32
N GLY A 29 -5.73 8.83 -14.37
CA GLY A 29 -5.85 7.96 -13.20
C GLY A 29 -4.49 7.41 -12.76
N PHE A 30 -4.36 7.11 -11.47
CA PHE A 30 -3.09 6.63 -10.90
C PHE A 30 -3.26 5.86 -9.59
N ALA A 31 -2.19 5.22 -9.16
CA ALA A 31 -1.99 4.67 -7.83
C ALA A 31 -0.69 5.27 -7.24
N SER A 32 -0.71 5.65 -5.97
CA SER A 32 0.47 6.18 -5.28
C SER A 32 0.38 5.99 -3.78
N ALA A 33 1.50 5.73 -3.13
CA ALA A 33 1.62 5.73 -1.67
C ALA A 33 3.10 5.93 -1.28
N THR A 34 3.41 5.89 0.02
CA THR A 34 4.79 5.67 0.47
C THR A 34 5.28 4.29 0.03
N ILE A 35 6.60 4.06 0.07
CA ILE A 35 7.18 2.73 -0.18
C ILE A 35 6.57 1.68 0.75
N SER A 36 6.25 1.99 2.00
CA SER A 36 5.61 1.04 2.92
C SER A 36 4.08 0.94 2.74
N GLY A 37 3.49 1.76 1.87
CA GLY A 37 2.07 1.72 1.54
C GLY A 37 1.18 2.59 2.42
N GLU A 38 1.75 3.45 3.29
CA GLU A 38 0.96 4.38 4.08
C GLU A 38 0.34 5.52 3.24
N ILE A 39 -0.89 5.87 3.61
CA ILE A 39 -1.67 6.94 3.00
C ILE A 39 -1.44 8.23 3.80
N THR A 40 -0.37 8.94 3.46
CA THR A 40 0.04 10.18 4.14
C THR A 40 -0.41 11.46 3.42
N ARG A 41 -0.94 11.35 2.19
CA ARG A 41 -1.41 12.47 1.36
C ARG A 41 -2.85 12.27 0.89
N ARG A 42 -3.53 13.38 0.57
CA ARG A 42 -4.95 13.42 0.12
C ARG A 42 -5.28 12.49 -1.05
N TYR A 43 -4.32 12.22 -1.93
CA TYR A 43 -4.49 11.36 -3.11
C TYR A 43 -3.50 10.19 -3.12
N HIS A 44 -3.02 9.75 -1.95
CA HIS A 44 -2.49 8.40 -1.85
C HIS A 44 -3.65 7.40 -1.92
N GLY A 45 -3.40 6.26 -2.54
CA GLY A 45 -4.36 5.20 -2.77
C GLY A 45 -3.91 4.26 -3.87
N PHE A 46 -4.49 3.06 -3.89
CA PHE A 46 -4.26 2.04 -4.91
C PHE A 46 -5.12 2.25 -6.17
N LEU A 47 -6.15 3.09 -6.11
CA LEU A 47 -6.91 3.53 -7.30
C LEU A 47 -7.46 4.94 -7.11
N ILE A 48 -6.87 5.89 -7.82
CA ILE A 48 -7.37 7.25 -8.00
C ILE A 48 -7.89 7.34 -9.43
N ALA A 49 -9.21 7.30 -9.60
CA ALA A 49 -9.84 7.37 -10.90
C ALA A 49 -10.00 8.83 -11.33
N ALA A 50 -9.62 9.15 -12.58
CA ALA A 50 -9.95 10.41 -13.23
C ALA A 50 -11.27 10.26 -13.97
N LEU A 51 -12.35 10.77 -13.37
CA LEU A 51 -13.68 10.74 -13.96
C LEU A 51 -13.92 11.98 -14.84
N PRO A 52 -14.79 11.88 -15.86
CA PRO A 52 -15.18 13.02 -16.68
C PRO A 52 -15.73 14.18 -15.84
N ALA A 53 -15.63 15.40 -16.38
CA ALA A 53 -16.19 16.57 -15.74
C ALA A 53 -17.70 16.39 -15.45
N PRO A 54 -18.20 16.85 -14.28
CA PRO A 54 -17.51 17.67 -13.27
C PRO A 54 -16.84 16.87 -12.13
N LEU A 55 -16.79 15.54 -12.20
CA LEU A 55 -16.47 14.68 -11.05
C LEU A 55 -14.98 14.73 -10.65
N GLY A 56 -14.08 14.88 -11.63
CA GLY A 56 -12.64 14.99 -11.36
C GLY A 56 -12.03 13.71 -10.78
N ARG A 57 -11.08 13.85 -9.85
CA ARG A 57 -10.36 12.70 -9.28
C ARG A 57 -11.03 12.16 -8.02
N ILE A 58 -11.30 10.87 -8.01
CA ILE A 58 -11.89 10.15 -6.88
C ILE A 58 -10.94 9.05 -6.41
N VAL A 59 -10.64 9.02 -5.12
CA VAL A 59 -9.98 7.87 -4.46
C VAL A 59 -11.01 6.74 -4.38
N MET A 60 -10.91 5.75 -5.26
CA MET A 60 -11.80 4.61 -5.31
C MET A 60 -11.30 3.43 -4.49
N LEU A 61 -9.98 3.27 -4.38
CA LEU A 61 -9.35 2.29 -3.49
C LEU A 61 -8.24 2.99 -2.70
N ASN A 62 -8.48 3.20 -1.41
CA ASN A 62 -7.54 3.89 -0.54
C ASN A 62 -6.46 2.96 0.00
N ASP A 63 -6.85 1.80 0.52
CA ASP A 63 -5.95 0.88 1.20
C ASP A 63 -6.35 -0.58 0.96
N LEU A 64 -5.41 -1.50 1.17
CA LEU A 64 -5.61 -2.93 1.02
C LEU A 64 -4.82 -3.68 2.10
N GLU A 65 -5.51 -4.55 2.84
CA GLU A 65 -4.89 -5.47 3.80
C GLU A 65 -4.79 -6.88 3.22
N ILE A 66 -3.73 -7.60 3.60
CA ILE A 66 -3.56 -9.02 3.25
C ILE A 66 -3.67 -9.84 4.52
N ALA A 67 -4.50 -10.88 4.47
CA ALA A 67 -4.68 -11.86 5.52
C ALA A 67 -4.29 -13.26 5.00
N ILE A 68 -3.54 -14.01 5.79
CA ILE A 68 -3.15 -15.38 5.49
C ILE A 68 -3.84 -16.31 6.46
N GLU A 69 -4.70 -17.16 5.92
CA GLU A 69 -5.28 -18.28 6.66
C GLU A 69 -4.28 -19.44 6.69
N ARG A 70 -4.03 -19.97 7.89
CA ARG A 70 -3.13 -21.10 8.12
C ARG A 70 -3.92 -22.41 8.21
N PRO A 71 -3.26 -23.58 8.02
CA PRO A 71 -3.92 -24.87 8.14
C PRO A 71 -4.56 -25.16 9.51
N ASP A 72 -4.14 -24.47 10.56
CA ASP A 72 -4.71 -24.58 11.91
C ASP A 72 -5.95 -23.69 12.12
N GLY A 73 -6.41 -22.97 11.09
CA GLY A 73 -7.54 -22.05 11.13
C GLY A 73 -7.21 -20.68 11.71
N SER A 74 -5.96 -20.41 12.09
CA SER A 74 -5.53 -19.07 12.51
C SER A 74 -5.31 -18.16 11.30
N THR A 75 -5.54 -16.86 11.48
CA THR A 75 -5.27 -15.83 10.47
C THR A 75 -4.12 -14.96 10.94
N ALA A 76 -3.16 -14.66 10.06
CA ALA A 76 -2.21 -13.57 10.28
C ALA A 76 -2.43 -12.44 9.29
N LEU A 77 -2.50 -11.22 9.82
CA LEU A 77 -2.54 -10.01 9.04
C LEU A 77 -1.12 -9.59 8.66
N MET A 78 -0.94 -9.12 7.43
CA MET A 78 0.37 -8.72 6.93
C MET A 78 0.87 -7.47 7.64
N ARG A 79 0.00 -6.52 8.03
CA ARG A 79 0.42 -5.37 8.85
C ARG A 79 0.94 -5.76 10.22
N GLU A 80 0.39 -6.81 10.82
CA GLU A 80 0.73 -7.20 12.19
C GLU A 80 1.94 -8.14 12.25
N SER A 81 2.03 -9.06 11.29
CA SER A 81 2.99 -10.18 11.33
C SER A 81 3.92 -10.24 10.12
N GLY A 82 3.72 -9.36 9.13
CA GLY A 82 4.54 -9.29 7.93
C GLY A 82 5.80 -8.47 8.15
N HIS A 83 6.95 -9.04 7.81
CA HIS A 83 8.22 -8.35 7.78
C HIS A 83 8.48 -7.80 6.39
N PHE A 84 8.66 -6.49 6.26
CA PHE A 84 9.06 -5.87 5.00
C PHE A 84 10.50 -6.30 4.67
N ALA A 85 10.68 -6.95 3.52
CA ALA A 85 11.98 -7.47 3.09
C ALA A 85 12.64 -6.57 2.04
N ASP A 86 11.89 -6.15 1.02
CA ASP A 86 12.44 -5.32 -0.06
C ASP A 86 11.36 -4.58 -0.85
N PHE A 87 11.78 -3.49 -1.51
CA PHE A 87 11.00 -2.75 -2.50
C PHE A 87 11.83 -2.47 -3.75
N THR A 88 11.29 -2.82 -4.90
CA THR A 88 11.94 -2.57 -6.20
C THR A 88 10.99 -1.90 -7.18
N LEU A 89 11.58 -1.19 -8.14
CA LEU A 89 10.88 -0.69 -9.31
C LEU A 89 11.40 -1.43 -10.54
N THR A 90 10.57 -2.28 -11.12
CA THR A 90 10.87 -2.95 -12.39
C THR A 90 10.12 -2.24 -13.50
N MET A 91 10.83 -1.57 -14.40
CA MET A 91 10.22 -0.75 -15.47
C MET A 91 9.24 0.30 -14.92
N GLY A 92 9.52 0.85 -13.74
CA GLY A 92 8.66 1.82 -13.06
C GLY A 92 7.44 1.23 -12.34
N LEU A 93 7.25 -0.09 -12.36
CA LEU A 93 6.21 -0.79 -11.61
C LEU A 93 6.74 -1.20 -10.23
N PRO A 94 6.01 -0.90 -9.15
CA PRO A 94 6.41 -1.23 -7.79
C PRO A 94 6.16 -2.71 -7.49
N SER A 95 7.16 -3.35 -6.90
CA SER A 95 7.07 -4.69 -6.32
C SER A 95 7.61 -4.65 -4.89
N TRP A 96 6.86 -5.28 -3.98
CA TRP A 96 7.19 -5.42 -2.58
C TRP A 96 7.34 -6.88 -2.23
N ARG A 97 8.33 -7.18 -1.40
CA ARG A 97 8.50 -8.50 -0.81
C ARG A 97 8.30 -8.43 0.69
N TYR A 98 7.48 -9.34 1.21
CA TYR A 98 7.22 -9.51 2.64
C TYR A 98 7.49 -10.95 3.06
N GLU A 99 7.88 -11.14 4.32
CA GLU A 99 8.05 -12.45 4.94
C GLU A 99 7.10 -12.61 6.12
N ILE A 100 6.42 -13.74 6.22
CA ILE A 100 5.41 -13.99 7.26
C ILE A 100 5.30 -15.47 7.56
N GLY A 101 5.71 -15.88 8.76
CA GLY A 101 5.68 -17.28 9.19
C GLY A 101 6.39 -18.26 8.23
N GLY A 102 7.51 -17.84 7.62
CA GLY A 102 8.26 -18.63 6.64
C GLY A 102 7.69 -18.61 5.20
N ILE A 103 6.61 -17.86 4.95
CA ILE A 103 6.06 -17.62 3.61
C ILE A 103 6.59 -16.30 3.08
N THR A 104 7.04 -16.28 1.83
CA THR A 104 7.36 -15.04 1.10
C THR A 104 6.18 -14.61 0.26
N ILE A 105 5.73 -13.37 0.43
CA ILE A 105 4.70 -12.74 -0.39
C ILE A 105 5.36 -11.69 -1.27
N GLU A 106 5.10 -11.79 -2.57
CA GLU A 106 5.36 -10.69 -3.50
C GLU A 106 4.04 -9.99 -3.83
N LYS A 107 4.03 -8.66 -3.67
CA LYS A 107 2.91 -7.79 -4.01
C LYS A 107 3.36 -6.86 -5.13
N SER A 108 2.51 -6.61 -6.11
CA SER A 108 2.76 -5.64 -7.18
C SER A 108 1.50 -4.86 -7.51
N VAL A 109 1.67 -3.66 -8.07
CA VAL A 109 0.56 -2.83 -8.55
C VAL A 109 0.75 -2.52 -10.03
N MET A 110 -0.33 -2.67 -10.80
CA MET A 110 -0.42 -2.20 -12.18
C MET A 110 -1.67 -1.35 -12.35
N MET A 111 -1.64 -0.43 -13.30
CA MET A 111 -2.80 0.40 -13.65
C MET A 111 -3.32 -0.01 -15.03
N PRO A 112 -4.66 -0.14 -15.18
CA PRO A 112 -5.31 -0.48 -16.45
C PRO A 112 -5.40 0.69 -17.41
#